data_AF-N1WAA6-F1
#
_entry.id   AF-N1WAA6-F1
#
_cell.length_a   1.000
_cell.length_b   1.000
_cell.length_c   1.000
_cell.angle_alpha   90.00
_cell.angle_beta   90.00
_cell.angle_gamma   90.00
#
_symmetry.space_group_name_H-M   'P 1'
#
loop_
_entity.id
_entity.type
_entity.pdbx_description
1 polymer ?
#
loop_
_entity_poly.entity_id
_entity_poly.type
_entity_poly.pdbx_seq_one_letter_code
_entity_poly.pdbx_strand_id
1 'polypeptide(L)'
;MNGPDLWARDLVSQSSVCVPVDLVSSGTNVEVYKERSLSVNYDLVKFARDFDTTTYPKLIATFGTPSDVDADGKVKILVMDIRDGATANSAYVAGYYDPINFFPDNFLSRVRSNYAEVLYMDGKELIAALTRDPNAFASTAAHEFQHLLRFPRMRAVNHNDEIWINEGTSEVASDIAGYGPQNSRMDCYSGVTDSRCLDGINGVSLLDWDNSSSDILKQYSFAYVFMRYLYDSSGTTEAEKQNFFKTTVIGSGGTRANTTGNLISLFRSAPNFNSTLLGSQNSEVFFRMYALLVTQSFGLTNNLSSVEYVNADGAAATPVDLSSASGNYLLANSPSLLRIIANPVLPTVSRSSIKQGSTNFYNTATPTVPGSTRKNYGRVAAGSTKGVFFWADSPAGLNVSVKYVQTNEEGTTPTIPKKPRSLKSVIEETPTTGPTPICGIEFTNDSARTFESIPIE
;
A
#
# COMPACT_ATOMS: atom_id res chain seq x y z
N MET A 1 -23.58 -22.39 -10.80
CA MET A 1 -24.03 -21.87 -12.11
C MET A 1 -22.78 -21.50 -12.88
N ASN A 2 -22.63 -21.94 -14.13
CA ASN A 2 -21.48 -21.54 -14.96
C ASN A 2 -21.60 -20.03 -15.20
N GLY A 3 -20.70 -19.24 -14.64
CA GLY A 3 -20.64 -17.80 -14.91
C GLY A 3 -20.02 -17.54 -16.28
N PRO A 4 -20.13 -16.32 -16.83
CA PRO A 4 -19.23 -15.92 -17.91
C PRO A 4 -17.78 -16.01 -17.40
N ASP A 5 -16.86 -16.49 -18.25
CA ASP A 5 -15.43 -16.62 -17.91
C ASP A 5 -14.85 -15.26 -17.47
N LEU A 6 -13.62 -15.16 -16.96
CA LEU A 6 -13.04 -13.86 -16.59
C LEU A 6 -11.65 -13.70 -17.18
N TRP A 7 -11.33 -12.51 -17.68
CA TRP A 7 -9.94 -12.19 -18.01
C TRP A 7 -9.14 -12.05 -16.72
N ALA A 8 -7.96 -12.66 -16.68
CA ALA A 8 -6.97 -12.46 -15.62
C ALA A 8 -5.60 -12.21 -16.26
N ARG A 9 -4.66 -11.62 -15.51
CA ARG A 9 -3.28 -11.44 -15.99
C ARG A 9 -2.44 -12.66 -15.65
N ASP A 10 -1.70 -13.14 -16.65
CA ASP A 10 -0.57 -14.03 -16.44
C ASP A 10 0.66 -13.17 -16.16
N LEU A 11 1.15 -13.21 -14.92
CA LEU A 11 2.23 -12.37 -14.42
C LEU A 11 3.62 -12.84 -14.88
N VAL A 12 3.73 -14.01 -15.50
CA VAL A 12 4.96 -14.44 -16.18
C VAL A 12 5.05 -13.79 -17.57
N SER A 13 4.01 -13.97 -18.38
CA SER A 13 3.97 -13.50 -19.77
C SER A 13 3.55 -12.04 -19.91
N GLN A 14 2.98 -11.45 -18.87
CA GLN A 14 2.37 -10.11 -18.86
C GLN A 14 1.19 -9.94 -19.84
N SER A 15 0.56 -11.06 -20.21
CA SER A 15 -0.61 -11.09 -21.10
C SER A 15 -1.85 -11.59 -20.37
N SER A 16 -3.04 -11.29 -20.89
CA SER A 16 -4.28 -11.77 -20.30
C SER A 16 -4.64 -13.17 -20.76
N VAL A 17 -5.19 -13.94 -19.83
CA VAL A 17 -5.69 -15.30 -20.02
C VAL A 17 -7.16 -15.32 -19.68
N CYS A 18 -7.93 -16.06 -20.48
CA CYS A 18 -9.33 -16.30 -20.14
C CYS A 18 -9.40 -17.45 -19.13
N VAL A 19 -9.96 -17.17 -17.95
CA VAL A 19 -10.10 -18.12 -16.86
C VAL A 19 -11.53 -18.61 -16.83
N PRO A 20 -11.77 -19.92 -17.02
CA PRO A 20 -13.10 -20.47 -16.85
C PRO A 20 -13.49 -20.51 -15.37
N VAL A 21 -14.64 -19.93 -15.02
CA VAL A 21 -15.03 -19.74 -13.62
C VAL A 21 -16.40 -20.31 -13.28
N ASP A 22 -16.58 -20.63 -12.00
CA ASP A 22 -17.89 -20.91 -11.39
C ASP A 22 -18.20 -19.81 -10.37
N LEU A 23 -19.44 -19.30 -10.39
CA LEU A 23 -19.93 -18.40 -9.35
C LEU A 23 -20.13 -19.19 -8.05
N VAL A 24 -19.43 -18.78 -6.99
CA VAL A 24 -19.50 -19.39 -5.66
C VAL A 24 -20.59 -18.73 -4.82
N SER A 25 -20.62 -17.41 -4.79
CA SER A 25 -21.58 -16.62 -4.01
C SER A 25 -21.82 -15.27 -4.65
N SER A 26 -23.06 -14.77 -4.58
CA SER A 26 -23.43 -13.40 -4.94
C SER A 26 -24.10 -12.77 -3.73
N GLY A 27 -23.41 -11.82 -3.10
CA GLY A 27 -23.86 -11.04 -1.95
C GLY A 27 -24.52 -9.72 -2.38
N THR A 28 -24.61 -8.76 -1.47
CA THR A 28 -25.12 -7.42 -1.76
C THR A 28 -24.12 -6.64 -2.61
N ASN A 29 -22.88 -6.52 -2.14
CA ASN A 29 -21.84 -5.69 -2.74
C ASN A 29 -20.75 -6.49 -3.48
N VAL A 30 -20.69 -7.81 -3.29
CA VAL A 30 -19.62 -8.64 -3.87
C VAL A 30 -20.12 -9.93 -4.50
N GLU A 31 -19.42 -10.35 -5.55
CA GLU A 31 -19.53 -11.67 -6.17
C GLU A 31 -18.19 -12.40 -6.09
N VAL A 32 -18.21 -13.65 -5.60
CA VAL A 32 -17.02 -14.49 -5.52
C VAL A 32 -17.09 -15.56 -6.58
N TYR A 33 -16.08 -15.60 -7.44
CA TYR A 33 -15.87 -16.58 -8.50
C TYR A 33 -14.66 -17.44 -8.15
N LYS A 34 -14.69 -18.70 -8.61
CA LYS A 34 -13.56 -19.61 -8.48
C LYS A 34 -13.23 -20.18 -9.85
N GLU A 35 -11.95 -20.24 -10.20
CA GLU A 35 -11.47 -21.00 -11.35
C GLU A 35 -11.99 -22.45 -11.27
N ARG A 36 -12.56 -22.94 -12.37
CA ARG A 36 -13.26 -24.23 -12.41
C ARG A 36 -12.33 -25.41 -12.11
N SER A 37 -11.10 -25.36 -12.62
CA SER A 37 -10.03 -26.34 -12.39
C SER A 37 -9.46 -26.31 -10.98
N LEU A 38 -9.63 -25.21 -10.25
CA LEU A 38 -8.98 -25.02 -8.96
C LEU A 38 -9.67 -25.84 -7.87
N SER A 39 -8.89 -26.68 -7.19
CA SER A 39 -9.32 -27.36 -5.97
C SER A 39 -9.07 -26.45 -4.77
N VAL A 40 -10.12 -26.17 -4.00
CA VAL A 40 -10.07 -25.23 -2.87
C VAL A 40 -10.57 -25.92 -1.61
N ASN A 41 -9.72 -25.98 -0.58
CA ASN A 41 -10.09 -26.42 0.77
C ASN A 41 -10.23 -25.22 1.71
N TYR A 42 -11.09 -24.29 1.34
CA TYR A 42 -11.39 -23.07 2.09
C TYR A 42 -12.85 -22.69 1.86
N ASP A 43 -13.54 -22.21 2.90
CA ASP A 43 -14.95 -21.85 2.83
C ASP A 43 -15.12 -20.48 2.15
N LEU A 44 -15.14 -20.51 0.82
CA LEU A 44 -15.32 -19.32 -0.01
C LEU A 44 -16.71 -18.67 0.14
N VAL A 45 -17.73 -19.42 0.57
CA VAL A 45 -19.07 -18.86 0.84
C VAL A 45 -19.05 -18.04 2.13
N LYS A 46 -18.41 -18.56 3.19
CA LYS A 46 -18.17 -17.81 4.42
C LYS A 46 -17.31 -16.58 4.14
N PHE A 47 -16.21 -16.71 3.39
CA PHE A 47 -15.39 -15.57 2.99
C PHE A 47 -16.21 -14.51 2.26
N ALA A 48 -17.03 -14.90 1.26
CA ALA A 48 -17.87 -13.95 0.52
C ALA A 48 -18.79 -13.16 1.45
N ARG A 49 -19.47 -13.84 2.38
CA ARG A 49 -20.35 -13.21 3.37
C ARG A 49 -19.58 -12.27 4.29
N ASP A 50 -18.45 -12.70 4.82
CA ASP A 50 -17.66 -11.91 5.77
C ASP A 50 -17.06 -10.68 5.06
N PHE A 51 -16.63 -10.82 3.81
CA PHE A 51 -16.19 -9.68 3.00
C PHE A 51 -17.34 -8.68 2.78
N ASP A 52 -18.51 -9.15 2.34
CA ASP A 52 -19.68 -8.32 2.06
C ASP A 52 -20.18 -7.56 3.29
N THR A 53 -20.20 -8.21 4.45
CA THR A 53 -20.81 -7.69 5.69
C THR A 53 -19.83 -7.02 6.64
N THR A 54 -18.52 -7.26 6.49
CA THR A 54 -17.49 -6.73 7.40
C THR A 54 -16.43 -5.93 6.66
N THR A 55 -15.72 -6.54 5.70
CA THR A 55 -14.58 -5.90 5.02
C THR A 55 -15.04 -4.73 4.18
N TYR A 56 -16.03 -4.94 3.30
CA TYR A 56 -16.57 -3.93 2.41
C TYR A 56 -17.02 -2.66 3.16
N PRO A 57 -17.96 -2.73 4.14
CA PRO A 57 -18.43 -1.52 4.82
C PRO A 57 -17.32 -0.78 5.59
N LYS A 58 -16.37 -1.48 6.22
CA LYS A 58 -15.26 -0.84 6.94
C LYS A 58 -14.32 -0.09 6.00
N LEU A 59 -13.99 -0.70 4.86
CA LEU A 59 -13.05 -0.12 3.92
C LEU A 59 -13.68 1.03 3.12
N ILE A 60 -14.96 0.96 2.74
CA ILE A 60 -15.60 2.12 2.09
C ILE A 60 -15.81 3.29 3.05
N ALA A 61 -16.06 3.02 4.34
CA ALA A 61 -16.18 4.08 5.34
C ALA A 61 -14.87 4.87 5.48
N THR A 62 -13.73 4.17 5.34
CA THR A 62 -12.41 4.78 5.46
C THR A 62 -11.91 5.37 4.15
N PHE A 63 -12.06 4.68 3.01
CA PHE A 63 -11.40 5.03 1.75
C PHE A 63 -12.34 5.56 0.66
N GLY A 64 -13.65 5.54 0.91
CA GLY A 64 -14.69 5.92 -0.05
C GLY A 64 -15.22 4.73 -0.85
N THR A 65 -16.23 4.98 -1.68
CA THR A 65 -16.89 3.94 -2.47
C THR A 65 -16.07 3.53 -3.69
N PRO A 66 -16.18 2.27 -4.15
CA PRO A 66 -15.60 1.84 -5.42
C PRO A 66 -16.23 2.60 -6.59
N SER A 67 -15.60 2.53 -7.75
CA SER A 67 -16.30 2.78 -9.01
C SER A 67 -17.32 1.67 -9.29
N ASP A 68 -18.11 1.85 -10.34
CA ASP A 68 -19.07 0.86 -10.84
C ASP A 68 -19.12 1.01 -12.36
N VAL A 69 -18.11 0.48 -13.04
CA VAL A 69 -17.88 0.75 -14.47
C VAL A 69 -18.81 -0.06 -15.38
N ASP A 70 -19.26 -1.23 -14.95
CA ASP A 70 -20.27 -2.08 -15.61
C ASP A 70 -21.71 -1.84 -15.13
N ALA A 71 -21.89 -0.99 -14.10
CA ALA A 71 -23.20 -0.60 -13.55
C ALA A 71 -24.00 -1.77 -12.96
N ASP A 72 -23.31 -2.74 -12.35
CA ASP A 72 -23.93 -3.86 -11.64
C ASP A 72 -23.92 -3.72 -10.11
N GLY A 73 -23.19 -2.72 -9.61
CA GLY A 73 -23.10 -2.38 -8.19
C GLY A 73 -22.27 -3.38 -7.37
N LYS A 74 -21.44 -4.23 -7.99
CA LYS A 74 -20.71 -5.30 -7.32
C LYS A 74 -19.23 -5.34 -7.66
N VAL A 75 -18.43 -5.60 -6.62
CA VAL A 75 -17.01 -5.98 -6.78
C VAL A 75 -16.91 -7.50 -6.96
N LYS A 76 -16.22 -7.92 -8.00
CA LYS A 76 -15.97 -9.32 -8.35
C LYS A 76 -14.65 -9.76 -7.73
N ILE A 77 -14.63 -10.91 -7.09
CA ILE A 77 -13.43 -11.52 -6.52
C ILE A 77 -13.20 -12.85 -7.22
N LEU A 78 -12.15 -12.94 -8.03
CA LEU A 78 -11.74 -14.16 -8.72
C LEU A 78 -10.67 -14.91 -7.93
N VAL A 79 -11.02 -16.09 -7.45
CA VAL A 79 -10.10 -17.03 -6.80
C VAL A 79 -9.55 -18.01 -7.84
N MET A 80 -8.25 -17.95 -8.10
CA MET A 80 -7.58 -18.73 -9.16
C MET A 80 -6.17 -19.15 -8.73
N ASP A 81 -5.54 -20.10 -9.44
CA ASP A 81 -4.09 -20.29 -9.32
C ASP A 81 -3.39 -19.17 -10.09
N ILE A 82 -2.82 -18.18 -9.38
CA ILE A 82 -2.23 -17.02 -10.03
C ILE A 82 -0.99 -17.47 -10.81
N ARG A 83 -0.92 -17.09 -12.10
CA ARG A 83 0.18 -17.49 -12.99
C ARG A 83 1.35 -16.51 -12.84
N ASP A 84 2.11 -16.64 -11.76
CA ASP A 84 3.25 -15.79 -11.41
C ASP A 84 4.61 -16.47 -11.54
N GLY A 85 4.62 -17.77 -11.87
CA GLY A 85 5.84 -18.56 -12.00
C GLY A 85 6.37 -19.03 -10.65
N ALA A 86 5.59 -18.91 -9.58
CA ALA A 86 5.92 -19.47 -8.28
C ALA A 86 6.12 -20.99 -8.38
N THR A 87 7.08 -21.46 -7.61
CA THR A 87 7.41 -22.86 -7.41
C THR A 87 7.36 -23.17 -5.93
N ALA A 88 7.43 -24.46 -5.56
CA ALA A 88 7.41 -24.86 -4.16
C ALA A 88 8.52 -24.15 -3.37
N ASN A 89 8.13 -23.38 -2.35
CA ASN A 89 9.00 -22.57 -1.49
C ASN A 89 9.67 -21.36 -2.17
N SER A 90 9.13 -20.84 -3.27
CA SER A 90 9.51 -19.52 -3.80
C SER A 90 8.52 -18.44 -3.40
N ALA A 91 8.89 -17.19 -3.69
CA ALA A 91 7.96 -16.08 -3.70
C ALA A 91 6.77 -16.33 -4.61
N TYR A 92 5.61 -15.78 -4.24
CA TYR A 92 4.39 -15.77 -5.02
C TYR A 92 3.67 -14.42 -4.89
N VAL A 93 2.73 -14.17 -5.78
CA VAL A 93 1.81 -13.04 -5.74
C VAL A 93 0.52 -13.52 -5.12
N ALA A 94 0.23 -13.09 -3.90
CA ALA A 94 -0.95 -13.56 -3.18
C ALA A 94 -2.28 -13.03 -3.73
N GLY A 95 -2.23 -11.84 -4.29
CA GLY A 95 -3.37 -11.17 -4.88
C GLY A 95 -2.90 -10.00 -5.72
N TYR A 96 -3.81 -9.50 -6.55
CA TYR A 96 -3.61 -8.24 -7.24
C TYR A 96 -4.95 -7.59 -7.61
N TYR A 97 -4.92 -6.27 -7.71
CA TYR A 97 -5.84 -5.48 -8.50
C TYR A 97 -5.20 -5.18 -9.87
N ASP A 98 -5.98 -5.25 -10.95
CA ASP A 98 -5.50 -4.87 -12.28
C ASP A 98 -6.23 -3.61 -12.78
N PRO A 99 -5.54 -2.46 -12.83
CA PRO A 99 -6.06 -1.20 -13.36
C PRO A 99 -6.70 -1.27 -14.75
N ILE A 100 -6.32 -2.25 -15.58
CA ILE A 100 -6.89 -2.37 -16.93
C ILE A 100 -8.40 -2.55 -16.89
N ASN A 101 -8.91 -3.21 -15.83
CA ASN A 101 -10.32 -3.51 -15.66
C ASN A 101 -11.20 -2.26 -15.50
N PHE A 102 -10.62 -1.10 -15.22
CA PHE A 102 -11.35 0.17 -15.17
C PHE A 102 -11.69 0.72 -16.58
N PHE A 103 -11.05 0.22 -17.63
CA PHE A 103 -11.23 0.70 -19.01
C PHE A 103 -12.07 -0.29 -19.83
N PRO A 104 -12.80 0.18 -20.85
CA PRO A 104 -13.44 -0.72 -21.81
C PRO A 104 -12.44 -1.71 -22.41
N ASP A 105 -12.86 -2.94 -22.64
CA ASP A 105 -11.99 -3.95 -23.26
C ASP A 105 -11.51 -3.49 -24.64
N ASN A 106 -10.24 -3.75 -24.90
CA ASN A 106 -9.62 -3.53 -26.19
C ASN A 106 -9.10 -4.88 -26.68
N PHE A 107 -9.83 -5.48 -27.60
CA PHE A 107 -9.47 -6.79 -28.17
C PHE A 107 -8.12 -6.77 -28.90
N LEU A 108 -7.61 -5.60 -29.32
CA LEU A 108 -6.28 -5.43 -29.92
C LEU A 108 -5.15 -5.46 -28.87
N SER A 109 -5.48 -5.39 -27.58
CA SER A 109 -4.49 -5.40 -26.51
C SER A 109 -4.21 -6.84 -26.08
N ARG A 110 -2.93 -7.14 -25.83
CA ARG A 110 -2.51 -8.39 -25.15
C ARG A 110 -2.99 -8.44 -23.70
N VAL A 111 -3.37 -7.29 -23.16
CA VAL A 111 -3.99 -7.13 -21.86
C VAL A 111 -5.47 -6.82 -22.07
N ARG A 112 -6.33 -7.70 -21.61
CA ARG A 112 -7.78 -7.62 -21.73
C ARG A 112 -8.38 -7.04 -20.46
N SER A 113 -9.51 -6.39 -20.62
CA SER A 113 -10.29 -5.82 -19.53
C SER A 113 -11.59 -6.58 -19.35
N ASN A 114 -12.01 -6.79 -18.10
CA ASN A 114 -13.37 -7.22 -17.78
C ASN A 114 -14.36 -6.04 -17.79
N TYR A 115 -13.86 -4.80 -17.90
CA TYR A 115 -14.61 -3.56 -17.70
C TYR A 115 -15.51 -3.63 -16.46
N ALA A 116 -14.91 -4.00 -15.32
CA ALA A 116 -15.57 -4.29 -14.05
C ALA A 116 -14.61 -4.10 -12.87
N GLU A 117 -15.14 -3.96 -11.67
CA GLU A 117 -14.38 -3.96 -10.42
C GLU A 117 -13.94 -5.38 -10.04
N VAL A 118 -12.73 -5.81 -10.41
CA VAL A 118 -12.24 -7.19 -10.17
C VAL A 118 -11.01 -7.21 -9.27
N LEU A 119 -11.05 -8.06 -8.24
CA LEU A 119 -9.92 -8.47 -7.41
C LEU A 119 -9.52 -9.91 -7.76
N TYR A 120 -8.22 -10.19 -7.82
CA TYR A 120 -7.70 -11.53 -8.09
C TYR A 120 -6.98 -12.06 -6.85
N MET A 121 -7.32 -13.28 -6.45
CA MET A 121 -6.82 -13.92 -5.24
C MET A 121 -6.17 -15.26 -5.59
N ASP A 122 -4.97 -15.50 -5.08
CA ASP A 122 -4.32 -16.80 -5.21
C ASP A 122 -5.06 -17.83 -4.35
N GLY A 123 -5.75 -18.76 -5.00
CA GLY A 123 -6.51 -19.81 -4.34
C GLY A 123 -5.70 -21.05 -4.02
N LYS A 124 -4.39 -21.10 -4.31
CA LYS A 124 -3.51 -22.22 -3.96
C LYS A 124 -2.52 -21.81 -2.88
N GLU A 125 -1.73 -20.77 -3.11
CA GLU A 125 -0.64 -20.37 -2.23
C GLU A 125 -1.16 -19.71 -0.94
N LEU A 126 -2.16 -18.81 -1.02
CA LEU A 126 -2.76 -18.22 0.17
C LEU A 126 -3.49 -19.24 1.03
N ILE A 127 -4.17 -20.21 0.42
CA ILE A 127 -4.87 -21.26 1.18
C ILE A 127 -3.86 -22.13 1.94
N ALA A 128 -2.71 -22.44 1.33
CA ALA A 128 -1.63 -23.11 2.04
C ALA A 128 -1.08 -22.26 3.20
N ALA A 129 -1.00 -20.93 3.02
CA ALA A 129 -0.54 -19.99 4.05
C ALA A 129 -1.47 -19.90 5.27
N LEU A 130 -2.74 -20.32 5.17
CA LEU A 130 -3.70 -20.32 6.29
C LEU A 130 -3.25 -21.14 7.51
N THR A 131 -2.35 -22.11 7.30
CA THR A 131 -1.75 -22.90 8.38
C THR A 131 -0.82 -22.06 9.28
N ARG A 132 -0.24 -20.99 8.73
CA ARG A 132 0.65 -20.06 9.43
C ARG A 132 -0.07 -18.78 9.84
N ASP A 133 -0.96 -18.29 8.99
CA ASP A 133 -1.78 -17.10 9.24
C ASP A 133 -3.23 -17.35 8.82
N PRO A 134 -4.15 -17.63 9.78
CA PRO A 134 -5.56 -17.88 9.49
C PRO A 134 -6.30 -16.75 8.76
N ASN A 135 -5.74 -15.53 8.77
CA ASN A 135 -6.33 -14.37 8.12
C ASN A 135 -5.72 -14.07 6.74
N ALA A 136 -4.67 -14.78 6.31
CA ALA A 136 -3.90 -14.45 5.09
C ALA A 136 -4.78 -14.16 3.86
N PHE A 137 -5.77 -15.02 3.62
CA PHE A 137 -6.68 -14.84 2.47
C PHE A 137 -7.54 -13.57 2.58
N ALA A 138 -8.08 -13.30 3.77
CA ALA A 138 -8.97 -12.17 4.00
C ALA A 138 -8.22 -10.84 4.15
N SER A 139 -7.02 -10.84 4.74
CA SER A 139 -6.13 -9.68 4.80
C SER A 139 -5.64 -9.30 3.40
N THR A 140 -5.22 -10.25 2.57
CA THR A 140 -4.86 -9.95 1.17
C THR A 140 -6.05 -9.37 0.41
N ALA A 141 -7.26 -9.92 0.55
CA ALA A 141 -8.42 -9.36 -0.15
C ALA A 141 -8.75 -7.93 0.31
N ALA A 142 -8.56 -7.60 1.59
CA ALA A 142 -8.72 -6.25 2.12
C ALA A 142 -7.66 -5.28 1.56
N HIS A 143 -6.42 -5.74 1.41
CA HIS A 143 -5.34 -4.99 0.77
C HIS A 143 -5.66 -4.68 -0.70
N GLU A 144 -6.02 -5.68 -1.50
CA GLU A 144 -6.34 -5.48 -2.92
C GLU A 144 -7.57 -4.58 -3.11
N PHE A 145 -8.55 -4.68 -2.21
CA PHE A 145 -9.70 -3.80 -2.25
C PHE A 145 -9.31 -2.33 -2.03
N GLN A 146 -8.29 -2.06 -1.21
CA GLN A 146 -7.77 -0.69 -1.05
C GLN A 146 -7.29 -0.11 -2.38
N HIS A 147 -6.51 -0.86 -3.17
CA HIS A 147 -6.05 -0.42 -4.48
C HIS A 147 -7.22 -0.11 -5.41
N LEU A 148 -8.23 -0.99 -5.44
CA LEU A 148 -9.45 -0.79 -6.22
C LEU A 148 -10.19 0.50 -5.82
N LEU A 149 -10.33 0.77 -4.52
CA LEU A 149 -10.96 2.01 -4.03
C LEU A 149 -10.15 3.26 -4.40
N ARG A 150 -8.82 3.14 -4.39
CA ARG A 150 -7.87 4.22 -4.66
C ARG A 150 -7.74 4.57 -6.13
N PHE A 151 -7.74 3.58 -7.02
CA PHE A 151 -7.39 3.76 -8.43
C PHE A 151 -8.25 4.79 -9.17
N PRO A 152 -9.59 4.87 -9.02
CA PRO A 152 -10.39 5.89 -9.68
C PRO A 152 -9.96 7.32 -9.31
N ARG A 153 -9.40 7.52 -8.11
CA ARG A 153 -8.95 8.84 -7.61
C ARG A 153 -7.59 9.19 -8.22
N MET A 154 -6.70 8.21 -8.39
CA MET A 154 -5.46 8.36 -9.18
C MET A 154 -5.79 8.73 -10.63
N ARG A 155 -6.77 8.03 -11.22
CA ARG A 155 -7.18 8.25 -12.60
C ARG A 155 -7.83 9.61 -12.83
N ALA A 156 -8.70 10.07 -11.92
CA ALA A 156 -9.38 11.36 -12.02
C ALA A 156 -8.42 12.55 -12.15
N VAL A 157 -7.20 12.42 -11.60
CA VAL A 157 -6.18 13.47 -11.60
C VAL A 157 -5.01 13.17 -12.54
N ASN A 158 -5.08 12.05 -13.28
CA ASN A 158 -4.05 11.55 -14.19
C ASN A 158 -2.64 11.55 -13.55
N HIS A 159 -2.55 11.06 -12.31
CA HIS A 159 -1.29 11.03 -11.56
C HIS A 159 -1.20 9.78 -10.69
N ASN A 160 -0.05 9.11 -10.72
CA ASN A 160 0.23 7.92 -9.92
C ASN A 160 0.72 8.27 -8.51
N ASP A 161 0.63 7.33 -7.58
CA ASP A 161 1.16 7.54 -6.23
C ASP A 161 2.58 7.03 -6.10
N GLU A 162 3.32 7.64 -5.19
CA GLU A 162 4.53 7.02 -4.68
C GLU A 162 4.18 5.63 -4.13
N ILE A 163 4.92 4.61 -4.61
CA ILE A 163 4.64 3.19 -4.37
C ILE A 163 4.48 2.89 -2.89
N TRP A 164 5.40 3.39 -2.06
CA TRP A 164 5.36 3.16 -0.61
C TRP A 164 4.09 3.70 0.07
N ILE A 165 3.50 4.78 -0.46
CA ILE A 165 2.23 5.31 0.06
C ILE A 165 1.08 4.41 -0.38
N ASN A 166 1.07 3.97 -1.64
CA ASN A 166 0.07 3.05 -2.16
C ASN A 166 0.06 1.75 -1.34
N GLU A 167 1.19 1.05 -1.33
CA GLU A 167 1.35 -0.25 -0.66
C GLU A 167 1.19 -0.11 0.87
N GLY A 168 1.81 0.90 1.49
CA GLY A 168 1.70 1.10 2.93
C GLY A 168 0.27 1.43 3.39
N THR A 169 -0.53 2.12 2.57
CA THR A 169 -1.95 2.35 2.88
C THR A 169 -2.74 1.04 2.77
N SER A 170 -2.46 0.23 1.75
CA SER A 170 -3.11 -1.07 1.55
C SER A 170 -2.78 -2.10 2.64
N GLU A 171 -1.54 -2.13 3.13
CA GLU A 171 -1.16 -2.97 4.27
C GLU A 171 -1.96 -2.60 5.54
N VAL A 172 -2.17 -1.31 5.79
CA VAL A 172 -2.96 -0.84 6.93
C VAL A 172 -4.47 -1.05 6.70
N ALA A 173 -4.94 -1.13 5.46
CA ALA A 173 -6.33 -1.46 5.15
C ALA A 173 -6.72 -2.84 5.69
N SER A 174 -5.81 -3.82 5.64
CA SER A 174 -5.99 -5.13 6.27
C SER A 174 -6.26 -5.04 7.77
N ASP A 175 -5.54 -4.15 8.46
CA ASP A 175 -5.76 -3.91 9.90
C ASP A 175 -7.12 -3.26 10.17
N ILE A 176 -7.50 -2.25 9.38
CA ILE A 176 -8.79 -1.56 9.49
C ILE A 176 -9.95 -2.53 9.24
N ALA A 177 -9.80 -3.46 8.29
CA ALA A 177 -10.78 -4.53 8.04
C ALA A 177 -10.93 -5.48 9.23
N GLY A 178 -9.95 -5.54 10.14
CA GLY A 178 -9.95 -6.34 11.36
C GLY A 178 -9.03 -7.56 11.30
N TYR A 179 -8.14 -7.63 10.32
CA TYR A 179 -7.18 -8.73 10.12
C TYR A 179 -5.78 -8.40 10.62
N GLY A 180 -5.66 -7.33 11.41
CA GLY A 180 -4.41 -6.83 11.97
C GLY A 180 -4.15 -7.21 13.42
N PRO A 181 -2.97 -6.83 13.96
CA PRO A 181 -1.89 -6.16 13.24
C PRO A 181 -1.08 -7.13 12.35
N GLN A 182 -0.46 -6.63 11.27
CA GLN A 182 0.39 -7.42 10.37
C GLN A 182 1.71 -7.84 11.04
N ASN A 183 1.67 -8.91 11.85
CA ASN A 183 2.83 -9.37 12.64
C ASN A 183 4.03 -9.78 11.76
N SER A 184 3.78 -10.44 10.62
CA SER A 184 4.84 -10.83 9.67
C SER A 184 5.58 -9.62 9.10
N ARG A 185 4.87 -8.52 8.79
CA ARG A 185 5.46 -7.25 8.37
C ARG A 185 6.31 -6.63 9.48
N MET A 186 5.85 -6.65 10.73
CA MET A 186 6.65 -6.14 11.86
C MET A 186 7.89 -7.01 12.14
N ASP A 187 7.77 -8.32 12.03
CA ASP A 187 8.90 -9.21 12.21
C ASP A 187 9.94 -9.07 11.10
N CYS A 188 9.50 -8.84 9.86
CA CYS A 188 10.38 -8.52 8.75
C CYS A 188 11.01 -7.13 8.88
N TYR A 189 10.27 -6.13 9.37
CA TYR A 189 10.80 -4.81 9.69
C TYR A 189 11.97 -4.91 10.70
N SER A 190 11.81 -5.74 11.73
CA SER A 190 12.80 -5.94 12.78
C SER A 190 13.90 -6.95 12.45
N GLY A 191 13.65 -7.84 11.49
CA GLY A 191 14.56 -8.90 11.04
C GLY A 191 14.67 -10.10 11.99
N VAL A 192 13.57 -10.48 12.67
CA VAL A 192 13.60 -11.45 13.79
C VAL A 192 13.08 -12.86 13.49
N THR A 193 12.38 -13.09 12.37
CA THR A 193 11.78 -14.42 12.09
C THR A 193 12.17 -15.03 10.75
N ASP A 194 12.65 -14.22 9.81
CA ASP A 194 12.79 -14.63 8.42
C ASP A 194 14.19 -14.30 7.90
N SER A 195 14.88 -15.30 7.36
CA SER A 195 16.21 -15.13 6.76
C SER A 195 16.19 -14.17 5.56
N ARG A 196 15.04 -13.97 4.93
CA ARG A 196 14.82 -13.00 3.84
C ARG A 196 14.79 -11.57 4.37
N CYS A 197 14.50 -11.39 5.66
CA CYS A 197 14.43 -10.09 6.31
C CYS A 197 15.60 -9.83 7.26
N LEU A 198 16.74 -10.53 7.10
CA LEU A 198 17.94 -10.28 7.91
C LEU A 198 18.34 -8.80 7.90
N ASP A 199 18.76 -8.33 9.08
CA ASP A 199 19.05 -6.92 9.40
C ASP A 199 17.85 -5.97 9.33
N GLY A 200 16.63 -6.47 9.11
CA GLY A 200 15.41 -5.68 9.05
C GLY A 200 15.52 -4.54 8.05
N ILE A 201 15.05 -3.35 8.43
CA ILE A 201 15.10 -2.14 7.60
C ILE A 201 16.49 -1.47 7.46
N ASN A 202 17.56 -2.06 7.99
CA ASN A 202 18.90 -1.45 7.97
C ASN A 202 19.45 -1.29 6.54
N GLY A 203 19.56 -0.05 6.09
CA GLY A 203 19.96 0.33 4.72
C GLY A 203 18.83 0.25 3.70
N VAL A 204 17.62 -0.15 4.10
CA VAL A 204 16.44 -0.21 3.23
C VAL A 204 15.83 1.17 3.13
N SER A 205 15.52 1.60 1.90
CA SER A 205 14.81 2.85 1.69
C SER A 205 13.30 2.65 1.79
N LEU A 206 12.63 3.52 2.54
CA LEU A 206 11.18 3.65 2.51
C LEU A 206 10.69 4.29 1.20
N LEU A 207 11.46 5.20 0.62
CA LEU A 207 11.00 6.15 -0.40
C LEU A 207 11.50 5.85 -1.82
N ASP A 208 12.53 5.02 -1.93
CA ASP A 208 13.19 4.62 -3.17
C ASP A 208 13.23 3.09 -3.25
N TRP A 209 12.15 2.51 -3.77
CA TRP A 209 11.99 1.07 -3.85
C TRP A 209 12.82 0.51 -5.00
N ASP A 210 13.74 -0.37 -4.67
CA ASP A 210 14.40 -1.23 -5.66
C ASP A 210 13.61 -2.52 -5.87
N ASN A 211 13.55 -2.97 -7.13
CA ASN A 211 12.85 -4.20 -7.51
C ASN A 211 13.71 -5.45 -7.22
N SER A 212 14.66 -5.38 -6.28
CA SER A 212 15.42 -6.56 -5.88
C SER A 212 14.58 -7.39 -4.93
N SER A 213 14.52 -8.71 -5.15
CA SER A 213 13.72 -9.61 -4.31
C SER A 213 14.15 -9.61 -2.84
N SER A 214 15.40 -9.23 -2.52
CA SER A 214 15.92 -9.21 -1.15
C SER A 214 15.43 -8.04 -0.31
N ASP A 215 15.08 -6.91 -0.93
CA ASP A 215 14.67 -5.70 -0.19
C ASP A 215 13.17 -5.42 -0.32
N ILE A 216 12.47 -5.96 -1.32
CA ILE A 216 11.04 -5.70 -1.52
C ILE A 216 10.19 -6.03 -0.29
N LEU A 217 10.40 -7.19 0.35
CA LEU A 217 9.66 -7.57 1.56
C LEU A 217 9.90 -6.58 2.72
N LYS A 218 11.13 -6.08 2.83
CA LYS A 218 11.53 -5.09 3.84
C LYS A 218 10.95 -3.71 3.52
N GLN A 219 10.82 -3.35 2.23
CA GLN A 219 10.20 -2.11 1.76
C GLN A 219 8.70 -2.10 2.07
N TYR A 220 7.97 -3.18 1.77
CA TYR A 220 6.57 -3.35 2.19
C TYR A 220 6.42 -3.24 3.71
N SER A 221 7.31 -3.92 4.45
CA SER A 221 7.32 -3.88 5.91
C SER A 221 7.59 -2.47 6.45
N PHE A 222 8.51 -1.72 5.86
CA PHE A 222 8.77 -0.34 6.23
C PHE A 222 7.58 0.57 5.90
N ALA A 223 6.98 0.42 4.72
CA ALA A 223 5.80 1.19 4.33
C ALA A 223 4.60 0.93 5.25
N TYR A 224 4.31 -0.33 5.58
CA TYR A 224 3.30 -0.69 6.57
C TYR A 224 3.56 0.00 7.91
N VAL A 225 4.75 -0.16 8.48
CA VAL A 225 5.07 0.40 9.81
C VAL A 225 4.98 1.92 9.81
N PHE A 226 5.51 2.59 8.78
CA PHE A 226 5.48 4.05 8.70
C PHE A 226 4.05 4.59 8.49
N MET A 227 3.28 4.00 7.57
CA MET A 227 1.89 4.40 7.34
C MET A 227 1.01 4.11 8.55
N ARG A 228 1.21 2.98 9.23
CA ARG A 228 0.53 2.64 10.48
C ARG A 228 0.87 3.62 11.59
N TYR A 229 2.14 4.01 11.69
CA TYR A 229 2.59 4.98 12.67
C TYR A 229 1.97 6.37 12.42
N LEU A 230 1.89 6.82 11.16
CA LEU A 230 1.17 8.05 10.81
C LEU A 230 -0.34 7.94 11.11
N TYR A 231 -0.97 6.80 10.78
CA TYR A 231 -2.38 6.54 11.09
C TYR A 231 -2.64 6.69 12.59
N ASP A 232 -1.90 5.96 13.42
CA ASP A 232 -2.08 6.00 14.87
C ASP A 232 -1.72 7.35 15.48
N SER A 233 -0.80 8.09 14.88
CA SER A 233 -0.39 9.43 15.33
C SER A 233 -1.35 10.55 14.91
N SER A 234 -2.22 10.33 13.93
CA SER A 234 -3.05 11.37 13.31
C SER A 234 -4.25 11.80 14.16
N GLY A 235 -4.70 10.94 15.07
CA GLY A 235 -5.90 11.15 15.87
C GLY A 235 -5.89 10.35 17.16
N THR A 236 -6.72 10.76 18.12
CA THR A 236 -6.88 10.08 19.41
C THR A 236 -8.08 9.11 19.41
N THR A 237 -9.01 9.31 18.47
CA THR A 237 -10.16 8.44 18.23
C THR A 237 -10.04 7.72 16.89
N GLU A 238 -10.70 6.56 16.77
CA GLU A 238 -10.71 5.81 15.51
C GLU A 238 -11.30 6.62 14.35
N ALA A 239 -12.33 7.43 14.60
CA ALA A 239 -12.94 8.28 13.58
C ALA A 239 -11.96 9.34 13.03
N GLU A 240 -11.15 9.96 13.89
CA GLU A 240 -10.13 10.93 13.46
C GLU A 240 -9.05 10.26 12.61
N LYS A 241 -8.60 9.07 13.02
CA LYS A 241 -7.60 8.29 12.28
C LYS A 241 -8.12 7.84 10.92
N GLN A 242 -9.36 7.30 10.88
CA GLN A 242 -10.03 6.93 9.64
C GLN A 242 -10.22 8.15 8.73
N ASN A 243 -10.59 9.31 9.28
CA ASN A 243 -10.72 10.52 8.50
C ASN A 243 -9.37 10.96 7.89
N PHE A 244 -8.26 10.86 8.62
CA PHE A 244 -6.93 11.11 8.04
C PHE A 244 -6.70 10.24 6.81
N PHE A 245 -6.88 8.93 6.91
CA PHE A 245 -6.73 8.01 5.76
C PHE A 245 -7.77 8.24 4.64
N LYS A 246 -8.99 8.67 4.98
CA LYS A 246 -9.97 9.09 3.99
C LYS A 246 -9.44 10.23 3.14
N THR A 247 -8.83 11.23 3.77
CA THR A 247 -8.22 12.36 3.05
C THR A 247 -6.96 11.98 2.27
N THR A 248 -6.23 10.92 2.66
CA THR A 248 -5.08 10.45 1.86
C THR A 248 -5.51 9.85 0.52
N VAL A 249 -6.71 9.25 0.45
CA VAL A 249 -7.25 8.62 -0.77
C VAL A 249 -8.17 9.55 -1.56
N ILE A 250 -9.24 10.06 -0.94
CA ILE A 250 -10.24 10.92 -1.61
C ILE A 250 -9.71 12.35 -1.84
N GLY A 251 -8.80 12.77 -0.96
CA GLY A 251 -8.27 14.11 -0.91
C GLY A 251 -9.07 15.05 0.00
N SER A 252 -8.44 16.16 0.36
CA SER A 252 -9.04 17.29 1.07
C SER A 252 -8.46 18.59 0.53
N GLY A 253 -9.31 19.57 0.22
CA GLY A 253 -8.86 20.86 -0.33
C GLY A 253 -8.07 20.74 -1.64
N GLY A 254 -8.40 19.73 -2.46
CA GLY A 254 -7.68 19.44 -3.71
C GLY A 254 -6.32 18.76 -3.56
N THR A 255 -6.02 18.15 -2.41
CA THR A 255 -4.78 17.42 -2.15
C THR A 255 -5.06 16.01 -1.67
N ARG A 256 -4.43 14.99 -2.26
CA ARG A 256 -4.38 13.60 -1.73
C ARG A 256 -2.94 13.17 -1.55
N ALA A 257 -2.71 12.05 -0.87
CA ALA A 257 -1.38 11.53 -0.60
C ALA A 257 -0.74 10.83 -1.81
N ASN A 258 -0.56 11.54 -2.92
CA ASN A 258 0.15 11.02 -4.11
C ASN A 258 1.67 11.19 -4.04
N THR A 259 2.15 12.13 -3.22
CA THR A 259 3.58 12.35 -2.95
C THR A 259 3.81 12.40 -1.44
N THR A 260 5.05 12.15 -1.00
CA THR A 260 5.42 12.28 0.42
C THR A 260 5.08 13.68 0.94
N GLY A 261 5.35 14.72 0.15
CA GLY A 261 5.02 16.10 0.53
C GLY A 261 3.53 16.30 0.77
N ASN A 262 2.67 15.80 -0.11
CA ASN A 262 1.22 15.91 0.06
C ASN A 262 0.68 15.07 1.22
N LEU A 263 1.21 13.86 1.45
CA LEU A 263 0.86 13.06 2.62
C LEU A 263 1.15 13.82 3.92
N ILE A 264 2.30 14.47 4.01
CA ILE A 264 2.70 15.24 5.20
C ILE A 264 1.87 16.53 5.32
N SER A 265 1.52 17.19 4.22
CA SER A 265 0.55 18.30 4.24
C SER A 265 -0.81 17.88 4.83
N LEU A 266 -1.30 16.69 4.47
CA LEU A 266 -2.54 16.14 5.03
C LEU A 266 -2.38 15.77 6.51
N PHE A 267 -1.27 15.15 6.89
CA PHE A 267 -0.98 14.82 8.29
C PHE A 267 -0.92 16.07 9.17
N ARG A 268 -0.39 17.19 8.66
CA ARG A 268 -0.39 18.48 9.35
C ARG A 268 -1.78 19.08 9.58
N SER A 269 -2.79 18.57 8.89
CA SER A 269 -4.19 18.94 9.07
C SER A 269 -4.94 17.95 9.97
N ALA A 270 -4.27 16.90 10.44
CA ALA A 270 -4.88 15.87 11.28
C ALA A 270 -5.09 16.40 12.72
N PRO A 271 -6.15 15.94 13.44
CA PRO A 271 -6.52 16.47 14.75
C PRO A 271 -5.41 16.43 15.81
N ASN A 272 -4.59 15.38 15.80
CA ASN A 272 -3.51 15.20 16.77
C ASN A 272 -2.17 15.81 16.30
N PHE A 273 -2.15 16.60 15.23
CA PHE A 273 -0.94 17.29 14.78
C PHE A 273 -0.56 18.46 15.71
N ASN A 274 0.71 18.54 16.09
CA ASN A 274 1.25 19.61 16.94
C ASN A 274 2.49 20.25 16.30
N SER A 275 2.34 21.47 15.78
CA SER A 275 3.41 22.20 15.11
C SER A 275 4.54 22.64 16.03
N THR A 276 4.31 22.74 17.35
CA THR A 276 5.37 23.06 18.31
C THR A 276 6.31 21.88 18.50
N LEU A 277 5.81 20.65 18.36
CA LEU A 277 6.59 19.42 18.51
C LEU A 277 7.23 18.97 17.18
N LEU A 278 6.46 19.04 16.09
CA LEU A 278 6.84 18.51 14.78
C LEU A 278 7.29 19.59 13.78
N GLY A 279 7.23 20.87 14.14
CA GLY A 279 7.56 21.96 13.24
C GLY A 279 6.42 22.34 12.31
N SER A 280 6.70 23.27 11.40
CA SER A 280 5.68 23.89 10.54
C SER A 280 5.84 23.59 9.05
N GLN A 281 6.99 23.06 8.64
CA GLN A 281 7.28 22.73 7.24
C GLN A 281 7.23 21.23 7.02
N ASN A 282 6.80 20.79 5.83
CA ASN A 282 6.70 19.36 5.50
C ASN A 282 8.02 18.62 5.69
N SER A 283 9.14 19.24 5.32
CA SER A 283 10.47 18.66 5.52
C SER A 283 10.81 18.44 6.99
N GLU A 284 10.44 19.38 7.86
CA GLU A 284 10.69 19.28 9.29
C GLU A 284 9.77 18.24 9.94
N VAL A 285 8.48 18.25 9.58
CA VAL A 285 7.50 17.28 10.08
C VAL A 285 7.89 15.86 9.68
N PHE A 286 8.24 15.66 8.40
CA PHE A 286 8.69 14.35 7.93
C PHE A 286 9.96 13.90 8.64
N PHE A 287 10.97 14.78 8.73
CA PHE A 287 12.22 14.48 9.44
C PHE A 287 11.96 14.03 10.88
N ARG A 288 11.16 14.78 11.64
CA ARG A 288 10.90 14.50 13.06
C ARG A 288 10.09 13.22 13.26
N MET A 289 9.05 12.99 12.44
CA MET A 289 8.28 11.72 12.49
C MET A 289 9.14 10.52 12.13
N TYR A 290 9.97 10.64 11.10
CA TYR A 290 10.91 9.60 10.70
C TYR A 290 11.94 9.33 11.80
N ALA A 291 12.58 10.37 12.34
CA ALA A 291 13.53 10.28 13.44
C ALA A 291 12.93 9.61 14.68
N LEU A 292 11.70 10.00 15.06
CA LEU A 292 10.98 9.40 16.17
C LEU A 292 10.75 7.91 15.95
N LEU A 293 10.24 7.50 14.79
CA LEU A 293 9.99 6.09 14.50
C LEU A 293 11.28 5.28 14.54
N VAL A 294 12.28 5.65 13.75
CA VAL A 294 13.48 4.83 13.59
C VAL A 294 14.31 4.78 14.88
N THR A 295 14.42 5.89 15.60
CA THR A 295 15.16 5.88 16.88
C THR A 295 14.53 4.91 17.88
N GLN A 296 13.21 4.91 17.98
CA GLN A 296 12.49 4.00 18.86
C GLN A 296 12.58 2.55 18.37
N SER A 297 12.44 2.32 17.06
CA SER A 297 12.46 0.98 16.50
C SER A 297 13.82 0.30 16.56
N PHE A 298 14.91 1.06 16.60
CA PHE A 298 16.28 0.55 16.83
C PHE A 298 16.64 0.44 18.33
N GLY A 299 15.67 0.61 19.23
CA GLY A 299 15.87 0.48 20.67
C GLY A 299 16.68 1.62 21.30
N LEU A 300 16.68 2.81 20.69
CA LEU A 300 17.42 4.00 21.14
C LEU A 300 16.48 5.04 21.79
N THR A 301 15.41 4.60 22.44
CA THR A 301 14.32 5.45 22.97
C THR A 301 14.80 6.55 23.93
N ASN A 302 15.90 6.32 24.66
CA ASN A 302 16.49 7.29 25.60
C ASN A 302 17.41 8.33 24.93
N ASN A 303 17.58 8.29 23.61
CA ASN A 303 18.54 9.12 22.87
C ASN A 303 17.89 10.24 22.05
N LEU A 304 16.62 10.56 22.31
CA LEU A 304 15.86 11.56 21.57
C LEU A 304 16.13 13.02 22.00
N SER A 305 16.93 13.27 23.04
CA SER A 305 17.18 14.63 23.56
C SER A 305 18.21 15.45 22.76
N SER A 306 18.96 14.81 21.86
CA SER A 306 20.00 15.46 21.06
C SER A 306 20.12 14.83 19.68
N VAL A 307 19.01 14.80 18.94
CA VAL A 307 18.98 14.37 17.54
C VAL A 307 19.67 15.41 16.69
N GLU A 308 20.74 15.05 16.00
CA GLU A 308 21.38 15.97 15.08
C GLU A 308 20.59 16.06 13.77
N TYR A 309 20.42 17.27 13.26
CA TYR A 309 19.64 17.57 12.08
C TYR A 309 20.41 18.54 11.16
N VAL A 310 20.52 18.19 9.88
CA VAL A 310 20.97 19.10 8.82
C VAL A 310 19.75 19.60 8.06
N ASN A 311 19.32 20.83 8.33
CA ASN A 311 18.07 21.38 7.80
C ASN A 311 18.18 22.01 6.40
N ALA A 312 19.37 22.41 6.00
CA ALA A 312 19.65 23.07 4.72
C ALA A 312 20.97 22.59 4.14
N ASP A 313 21.10 22.68 2.82
CA ASP A 313 22.28 22.23 2.09
C ASP A 313 23.52 23.02 2.53
N GLY A 314 24.62 22.31 2.81
CA GLY A 314 25.88 22.89 3.28
C GLY A 314 25.87 23.40 4.72
N ALA A 315 24.74 23.31 5.44
CA ALA A 315 24.68 23.69 6.85
C ALA A 315 25.38 22.64 7.75
N ALA A 316 25.90 23.10 8.89
CA ALA A 316 26.36 22.22 9.95
C ALA A 316 25.16 21.56 10.65
N ALA A 317 25.36 20.35 11.19
CA ALA A 317 24.33 19.68 11.96
C ALA A 317 24.01 20.45 13.26
N THR A 318 22.73 20.64 13.54
CA THR A 318 22.24 21.29 14.77
C THR A 318 21.49 20.28 15.63
N PRO A 319 21.65 20.30 16.97
CA PRO A 319 20.88 19.43 17.84
C PRO A 319 19.41 19.86 17.92
N VAL A 320 18.51 18.87 17.92
CA VAL A 320 17.07 19.00 18.10
C VAL A 320 16.64 18.05 19.21
N ASP A 321 15.91 18.58 20.19
CA ASP A 321 15.32 17.79 21.27
C ASP A 321 13.93 17.30 20.86
N LEU A 322 13.78 15.98 20.70
CA LEU A 322 12.52 15.30 20.41
C LEU A 322 11.94 14.56 21.63
N SER A 323 12.54 14.72 22.81
CA SER A 323 12.06 14.08 24.05
C SER A 323 10.65 14.55 24.42
N SER A 324 10.34 15.83 24.22
CA SER A 324 9.00 16.40 24.45
C SER A 324 7.96 15.90 23.42
N ALA A 325 8.38 15.64 22.18
CA ALA A 325 7.51 15.10 21.14
C ALA A 325 7.10 13.64 21.41
N SER A 326 7.89 12.92 22.22
CA SER A 326 7.63 11.52 22.57
C SER A 326 6.25 11.34 23.22
N GLY A 327 5.81 12.22 24.14
CA GLY A 327 4.51 12.06 24.81
C GLY A 327 3.31 11.84 23.86
N ASN A 328 3.31 12.51 22.70
CA ASN A 328 2.21 12.43 21.72
C ASN A 328 2.49 11.49 20.53
N TYR A 329 3.75 11.21 20.24
CA TYR A 329 4.17 10.45 19.05
C TYR A 329 5.13 9.29 19.39
N LEU A 330 5.10 8.75 20.60
CA LEU A 330 5.83 7.51 20.91
C LEU A 330 5.28 6.36 20.05
N LEU A 331 6.17 5.51 19.57
CA LEU A 331 5.83 4.22 18.98
C LEU A 331 5.00 3.37 19.98
N ALA A 332 5.23 3.56 21.29
CA ALA A 332 4.46 2.92 22.35
C ALA A 332 2.99 3.38 22.41
N ASN A 333 2.66 4.53 21.82
CA ASN A 333 1.28 5.01 21.71
C ASN A 333 0.52 4.33 20.57
N SER A 334 1.18 3.52 19.74
CA SER A 334 0.58 2.71 18.67
C SER A 334 0.43 1.26 19.14
N PRO A 335 -0.75 0.83 19.64
CA PRO A 335 -0.92 -0.53 20.17
C PRO A 335 -0.59 -1.62 19.15
N SER A 336 -0.82 -1.34 17.86
CA SER A 336 -0.53 -2.27 16.76
C SER A 336 0.94 -2.37 16.40
N LEU A 337 1.81 -1.49 16.91
CA LEU A 337 3.25 -1.49 16.64
C LEU A 337 4.10 -1.91 17.86
N LEU A 338 3.48 -2.32 18.97
CA LEU A 338 4.19 -2.74 20.19
C LEU A 338 5.15 -3.91 19.95
N ARG A 339 4.91 -4.73 18.93
CA ARG A 339 5.80 -5.85 18.56
C ARG A 339 7.20 -5.38 18.15
N ILE A 340 7.32 -4.19 17.55
CA ILE A 340 8.61 -3.59 17.17
C ILE A 340 9.39 -3.14 18.41
N ILE A 341 8.70 -2.74 19.47
CA ILE A 341 9.35 -2.38 20.75
C ILE A 341 9.85 -3.64 21.45
N ALA A 342 9.06 -4.71 21.43
CA ALA A 342 9.47 -6.00 21.98
C ALA A 342 10.63 -6.63 21.19
N ASN A 343 10.66 -6.40 19.88
CA ASN A 343 11.66 -6.90 18.94
C ASN A 343 12.27 -5.72 18.16
N PRO A 344 13.20 -4.95 18.75
CA PRO A 344 13.82 -3.84 18.04
C PRO A 344 14.67 -4.33 16.86
N VAL A 345 14.90 -3.45 15.90
CA VAL A 345 15.84 -3.69 14.79
C VAL A 345 17.25 -3.79 15.39
N LEU A 346 17.88 -4.96 15.25
CA LEU A 346 19.22 -5.25 15.77
C LEU A 346 20.15 -5.72 14.63
N PRO A 347 20.62 -4.81 13.77
CA PRO A 347 21.42 -5.22 12.62
C PRO A 347 22.78 -5.75 13.01
N THR A 348 23.22 -6.75 12.26
CA THR A 348 24.54 -7.36 12.34
C THR A 348 25.52 -6.77 11.33
N VAL A 349 25.01 -6.22 10.22
CA VAL A 349 25.82 -5.63 9.14
C VAL A 349 25.88 -4.10 9.25
N SER A 350 27.10 -3.55 9.24
CA SER A 350 27.32 -2.11 9.10
C SER A 350 27.19 -1.67 7.64
N ARG A 351 26.47 -0.57 7.39
CA ARG A 351 26.25 0.00 6.04
C ARG A 351 26.98 1.34 5.91
N SER A 352 27.86 1.47 4.92
CA SER A 352 28.67 2.68 4.70
C SER A 352 28.06 3.68 3.70
N SER A 353 27.10 3.25 2.88
CA SER A 353 26.34 4.10 1.96
C SER A 353 24.91 4.31 2.46
N ILE A 354 24.38 5.51 2.26
CA ILE A 354 23.02 5.89 2.67
C ILE A 354 22.20 6.30 1.46
N LYS A 355 20.96 5.83 1.38
CA LYS A 355 19.97 6.20 0.36
C LYS A 355 18.98 7.20 0.95
N GLN A 356 18.32 7.99 0.09
CA GLN A 356 17.16 8.77 0.51
C GLN A 356 16.10 7.83 1.09
N GLY A 357 15.47 8.20 2.20
CA GLY A 357 14.46 7.39 2.87
C GLY A 357 15.00 6.19 3.66
N SER A 358 16.32 6.03 3.82
CA SER A 358 16.91 4.90 4.55
C SER A 358 17.52 5.28 5.90
N THR A 359 17.67 4.26 6.75
CA THR A 359 18.37 4.35 8.04
C THR A 359 19.46 3.29 8.13
N ASN A 360 20.66 3.71 8.52
CA ASN A 360 21.79 2.82 8.76
C ASN A 360 22.13 2.78 10.24
N PHE A 361 22.32 1.58 10.76
CA PHE A 361 22.90 1.35 12.07
C PHE A 361 24.43 1.36 12.01
N TYR A 362 25.05 1.90 13.05
CA TYR A 362 26.50 1.83 13.26
C TYR A 362 26.82 1.39 14.69
N ASN A 363 27.90 0.61 14.85
CA ASN A 363 28.39 0.09 16.13
C ASN A 363 29.93 0.19 16.31
N THR A 364 30.63 0.85 15.39
CA THR A 364 32.09 1.02 15.41
C THR A 364 32.47 2.48 15.62
N ALA A 365 32.46 3.27 14.54
CA ALA A 365 32.73 4.70 14.56
C ALA A 365 31.46 5.46 14.21
N THR A 366 31.24 6.58 14.90
CA THR A 366 30.15 7.49 14.59
C THR A 366 30.37 8.07 13.19
N PRO A 367 29.47 7.81 12.22
CA PRO A 367 29.58 8.38 10.88
C PRO A 367 29.54 9.91 10.98
N THR A 368 30.46 10.56 10.28
CA THR A 368 30.39 12.02 10.11
C THR A 368 29.10 12.32 9.38
N VAL A 369 28.24 13.17 9.95
CA VAL A 369 27.15 13.79 9.19
C VAL A 369 27.85 14.73 8.21
N PRO A 370 27.91 14.39 6.90
CA PRO A 370 28.61 15.26 5.99
C PRO A 370 27.86 16.60 5.98
N GLY A 371 28.58 17.71 6.03
CA GLY A 371 28.08 19.00 5.54
C GLY A 371 27.84 18.84 4.05
N SER A 372 26.79 18.12 3.70
CA SER A 372 26.53 17.68 2.35
C SER A 372 25.80 18.79 1.61
N THR A 373 25.86 18.80 0.28
CA THR A 373 24.98 19.63 -0.57
C THR A 373 23.51 19.17 -0.52
N ARG A 374 23.10 18.50 0.55
CA ARG A 374 21.85 17.81 0.71
C ARG A 374 21.34 17.99 2.15
N LYS A 375 20.03 18.21 2.29
CA LYS A 375 19.31 18.45 3.55
C LYS A 375 18.61 17.19 4.07
N ASN A 376 18.05 17.29 5.28
CA ASN A 376 17.31 16.25 5.99
C ASN A 376 18.10 14.99 6.35
N TYR A 377 19.41 15.15 6.58
CA TYR A 377 20.18 14.15 7.28
C TYR A 377 19.96 14.24 8.79
N GLY A 378 19.91 13.08 9.43
CA GLY A 378 19.79 12.98 10.87
C GLY A 378 20.69 11.92 11.47
N ARG A 379 21.11 12.16 12.71
CA ARG A 379 21.89 11.21 13.49
C ARG A 379 21.37 11.16 14.92
N VAL A 380 21.24 9.95 15.44
CA VAL A 380 21.00 9.72 16.87
C VAL A 380 22.11 8.82 17.40
N ALA A 381 22.88 9.36 18.34
CA ALA A 381 24.01 8.66 18.95
C ALA A 381 23.62 8.11 20.33
N ALA A 382 24.03 6.87 20.59
CA ALA A 382 24.00 6.20 21.88
C ALA A 382 25.44 5.91 22.32
N GLY A 383 26.07 6.92 22.94
CA GLY A 383 27.50 6.90 23.23
C GLY A 383 28.33 7.24 21.98
N SER A 384 29.62 6.89 22.02
CA SER A 384 30.58 7.26 20.97
C SER A 384 30.67 6.27 19.80
N THR A 385 30.11 5.06 19.95
CA THR A 385 30.31 3.95 19.02
C THR A 385 29.02 3.40 18.43
N LYS A 386 27.85 3.69 19.01
CA LYS A 386 26.56 3.12 18.59
C LYS A 386 25.56 4.21 18.22
N GLY A 387 24.74 3.96 17.22
CA GLY A 387 23.61 4.84 16.90
C GLY A 387 23.00 4.53 15.53
N VAL A 388 22.16 5.47 15.07
CA VAL A 388 21.57 5.44 13.74
C VAL A 388 21.89 6.72 12.99
N PHE A 389 22.12 6.59 11.69
CA PHE A 389 22.28 7.67 10.74
C PHE A 389 21.25 7.48 9.62
N PHE A 390 20.46 8.50 9.33
CA PHE A 390 19.34 8.41 8.40
C PHE A 390 19.24 9.63 7.49
N TRP A 391 18.57 9.45 6.35
CA TRP A 391 18.32 10.51 5.38
C TRP A 391 16.82 10.59 5.11
N ALA A 392 16.13 11.42 5.88
CA ALA A 392 14.68 11.59 5.81
C ALA A 392 14.31 12.62 4.72
N ASP A 393 14.64 12.32 3.47
CA ASP A 393 14.29 13.15 2.32
C ASP A 393 13.73 12.30 1.19
N SER A 394 12.77 12.84 0.43
CA SER A 394 12.16 12.15 -0.71
C SER A 394 12.88 12.49 -2.02
N PRO A 395 13.14 11.51 -2.91
CA PRO A 395 13.65 11.77 -4.26
C PRO A 395 12.78 12.74 -5.07
N ALA A 396 11.45 12.69 -4.88
CA ALA A 396 10.50 13.60 -5.52
C ALA A 396 10.43 14.99 -4.86
N GLY A 397 11.08 15.16 -3.70
CA GLY A 397 11.04 16.37 -2.89
C GLY A 397 9.81 16.49 -1.99
N LEU A 398 9.98 17.13 -0.82
CA LEU A 398 8.93 17.24 0.21
C LEU A 398 8.02 18.47 0.05
N ASN A 399 8.37 19.39 -0.86
CA ASN A 399 7.62 20.64 -1.09
C ASN A 399 6.78 20.62 -2.38
N VAL A 400 6.82 19.52 -3.14
CA VAL A 400 5.99 19.37 -4.34
C VAL A 400 4.54 19.19 -3.91
N SER A 401 3.78 20.29 -3.97
CA SER A 401 2.34 20.28 -3.75
C SER A 401 1.62 20.08 -5.08
N VAL A 402 1.18 18.86 -5.34
CA VAL A 402 0.29 18.59 -6.49
C VAL A 402 -1.14 18.84 -6.02
N LYS A 403 -1.63 20.05 -6.26
CA LYS A 403 -3.06 20.36 -6.09
C LYS A 403 -3.82 20.01 -7.36
N TYR A 404 -4.97 19.39 -7.22
CA TYR A 404 -5.89 19.12 -8.31
C TYR A 404 -7.28 19.68 -7.99
N VAL A 405 -8.06 19.94 -9.03
CA VAL A 405 -9.45 20.38 -8.86
C VAL A 405 -10.27 19.18 -8.44
N GLN A 406 -10.69 19.15 -7.17
CA GLN A 406 -11.66 18.17 -6.68
C GLN A 406 -12.99 18.39 -7.42
N THR A 407 -13.36 17.45 -8.28
CA THR A 407 -14.74 17.32 -8.74
C THR A 407 -15.47 16.43 -7.73
N ASN A 408 -15.91 17.06 -6.64
CA ASN A 408 -16.86 16.59 -5.64
C ASN A 408 -16.31 15.58 -4.61
N GLU A 409 -16.55 15.86 -3.32
CA GLU A 409 -16.04 15.14 -2.14
C GLU A 409 -16.56 13.69 -2.02
N GLU A 410 -17.60 13.37 -2.78
CA GLU A 410 -18.03 12.01 -3.10
C GLU A 410 -18.00 11.91 -4.61
N GLY A 411 -17.21 10.97 -5.13
CA GLY A 411 -16.94 10.82 -6.55
C GLY A 411 -18.21 10.86 -7.39
N THR A 412 -18.50 12.03 -7.97
CA THR A 412 -19.36 12.06 -9.14
C THR A 412 -18.67 11.25 -10.20
N THR A 413 -19.42 10.31 -10.76
CA THR A 413 -19.11 9.55 -11.97
C THR A 413 -18.18 10.37 -12.85
N PRO A 414 -16.96 9.88 -13.19
CA PRO A 414 -16.10 10.57 -14.13
C PRO A 414 -16.96 10.94 -15.33
N THR A 415 -16.85 12.18 -15.85
CA THR A 415 -17.56 12.55 -17.07
C THR A 415 -17.11 11.60 -18.17
N ILE A 416 -17.89 10.53 -18.37
CA ILE A 416 -17.65 9.52 -19.40
C ILE A 416 -17.71 10.29 -20.72
N PRO A 417 -16.70 10.19 -21.60
CA PRO A 417 -16.83 10.71 -22.95
C PRO A 417 -18.14 10.15 -23.51
N LYS A 418 -19.11 11.04 -23.78
CA LYS A 418 -20.37 10.63 -24.41
C LYS A 418 -20.02 9.75 -25.60
N LYS A 419 -20.62 8.56 -25.66
CA LYS A 419 -20.61 7.65 -26.81
C LYS A 419 -20.36 8.44 -28.09
N PRO A 420 -19.27 8.21 -28.85
CA PRO A 420 -19.25 8.70 -30.22
C PRO A 420 -20.48 8.10 -30.92
N ARG A 421 -21.32 8.98 -31.45
CA ARG A 421 -22.51 8.58 -32.20
C ARG A 421 -22.08 7.95 -33.53
N SER A 422 -22.60 6.74 -33.76
CA SER A 422 -22.73 6.01 -35.03
C SER A 422 -21.41 5.42 -35.61
N LEU A 423 -21.39 4.24 -36.23
CA LEU A 423 -22.39 3.67 -37.15
C LEU A 423 -23.42 2.70 -36.53
N LYS A 424 -24.67 2.91 -36.93
CA LYS A 424 -25.85 2.07 -36.67
C LYS A 424 -26.08 1.19 -37.91
N SER A 425 -26.45 -0.08 -37.69
CA SER A 425 -26.91 -1.15 -38.61
C SER A 425 -25.92 -2.32 -38.62
N VAL A 426 -26.13 -3.40 -37.87
CA VAL A 426 -26.99 -4.57 -38.16
C VAL A 426 -26.74 -5.45 -36.90
N ILE A 427 -27.63 -5.74 -35.95
CA ILE A 427 -28.99 -6.31 -35.97
C ILE A 427 -29.70 -5.80 -34.70
N GLU A 428 -30.92 -5.27 -34.86
CA GLU A 428 -31.87 -5.11 -33.77
C GLU A 428 -32.48 -6.48 -33.47
N GLU A 429 -32.29 -6.97 -32.25
CA GLU A 429 -33.32 -7.63 -31.46
C GLU A 429 -32.93 -7.44 -29.99
N THR A 430 -33.88 -6.95 -29.20
CA THR A 430 -33.70 -6.66 -27.77
C THR A 430 -34.03 -7.93 -26.99
N PRO A 431 -33.13 -8.49 -26.17
CA PRO A 431 -33.52 -9.36 -25.07
C PRO A 431 -33.51 -8.55 -23.78
N THR A 432 -34.70 -8.43 -23.19
CA THR A 432 -34.88 -8.10 -21.78
C THR A 432 -34.36 -9.25 -20.92
N THR A 433 -33.04 -9.32 -20.65
CA THR A 433 -32.34 -10.01 -19.51
C THR A 433 -30.88 -10.37 -19.87
N GLY A 434 -29.90 -9.98 -19.03
CA GLY A 434 -28.61 -10.68 -18.82
C GLY A 434 -27.32 -10.04 -19.39
N PRO A 435 -26.15 -10.18 -18.71
CA PRO A 435 -24.86 -9.63 -19.13
C PRO A 435 -24.29 -10.35 -20.36
N THR A 436 -23.67 -9.58 -21.25
CA THR A 436 -23.08 -10.02 -22.54
C THR A 436 -21.63 -10.53 -22.34
N PRO A 437 -21.14 -11.47 -23.17
CA PRO A 437 -20.25 -12.55 -22.74
C PRO A 437 -18.77 -12.15 -22.62
N ILE A 438 -18.11 -12.76 -21.63
CA ILE A 438 -16.71 -12.59 -21.29
C ILE A 438 -15.89 -13.69 -22.00
N CYS A 439 -14.79 -13.24 -22.63
CA CYS A 439 -13.78 -13.94 -23.46
C CYS A 439 -14.12 -14.33 -24.92
N GLY A 440 -13.42 -13.67 -25.88
CA GLY A 440 -13.38 -14.02 -27.32
C GLY A 440 -12.35 -13.22 -28.16
N ILE A 441 -11.39 -13.97 -28.73
CA ILE A 441 -10.54 -13.88 -29.97
C ILE A 441 -9.61 -12.67 -30.29
N GLU A 442 -8.30 -12.96 -30.12
CA GLU A 442 -7.04 -12.76 -30.92
C GLU A 442 -6.47 -11.42 -31.51
N PHE A 443 -5.17 -11.26 -31.17
CA PHE A 443 -3.96 -10.68 -31.81
C PHE A 443 -3.56 -9.18 -31.78
N THR A 444 -2.41 -8.96 -31.08
CA THR A 444 -1.28 -8.00 -31.27
C THR A 444 -1.51 -6.50 -31.02
N ASN A 445 -0.68 -5.73 -30.30
CA ASN A 445 0.61 -5.88 -29.59
C ASN A 445 0.86 -4.56 -28.80
N ASP A 446 1.11 -4.57 -27.48
CA ASP A 446 1.94 -3.57 -26.76
C ASP A 446 2.07 -3.90 -25.25
N SER A 447 3.10 -3.35 -24.58
CA SER A 447 3.60 -3.76 -23.25
C SER A 447 3.01 -2.99 -22.06
N ALA A 448 2.78 -3.67 -20.93
CA ALA A 448 2.31 -3.12 -19.64
C ALA A 448 3.25 -3.47 -18.46
N ARG A 449 3.19 -2.69 -17.35
CA ARG A 449 4.08 -2.75 -16.16
C ARG A 449 3.33 -3.18 -14.88
N THR A 450 4.02 -3.82 -13.92
CA THR A 450 3.50 -4.65 -12.80
C THR A 450 3.68 -4.09 -11.37
N PHE A 451 3.46 -2.80 -11.13
CA PHE A 451 3.87 -2.19 -9.85
C PHE A 451 2.91 -2.43 -8.64
N GLU A 452 1.80 -3.17 -8.78
CA GLU A 452 0.71 -3.23 -7.78
C GLU A 452 0.36 -4.67 -7.30
N SER A 453 1.30 -5.60 -7.33
CA SER A 453 1.07 -6.98 -6.84
C SER A 453 1.70 -7.18 -5.46
N ILE A 454 0.98 -7.78 -4.50
CA ILE A 454 1.56 -8.12 -3.19
C ILE A 454 2.45 -9.37 -3.31
N PRO A 455 3.76 -9.26 -3.06
CA PRO A 455 4.58 -10.44 -2.85
C PRO A 455 4.29 -11.01 -1.46
N ILE A 456 3.87 -12.27 -1.44
CA ILE A 456 3.87 -13.11 -0.23
C ILE A 456 4.73 -14.32 -0.55
N GLU A 457 5.50 -14.79 0.42
CA GLU A 457 6.37 -15.94 0.21
C GLU A 457 6.21 -17.01 1.30
#